data_AF-A0A534RDY0-F1
#
_entry.id   AF-A0A534RDY0-F1
#
_cell.length_a   1.000
_cell.length_b   1.000
_cell.length_c   1.000
_cell.angle_alpha   90.00
_cell.angle_beta   90.00
_cell.angle_gamma   90.00
#
_symmetry.space_group_name_H-M   'P 1'
#
loop_
_entity.id
_entity.type
_entity.pdbx_description
1 polymer ?
#
loop_
_entity_poly.entity_id
_entity_poly.type
_entity_poly.pdbx_seq_one_letter_code
_entity_poly.pdbx_strand_id
1 'polypeptide(L)'
;MGEYPPDQVFSIAARKPADVVGVLRRSGAEMLINYLPVGSQAATEFYARACLEAGVGFINCIPVFIASDAQWAEEFQRRRLPIVGDDIKSQLGANILHR
;
A
#
# COMPACT_ATOMS: atom_id res chain seq x y z
N MET A 1 5.06 -24.13 -7.80
CA MET A 1 4.06 -23.40 -8.62
C MET A 1 3.99 -23.87 -10.08
N GLY A 2 5.01 -24.52 -10.65
CA GLY A 2 4.99 -24.94 -12.08
C GLY A 2 4.09 -26.13 -12.44
N GLU A 3 3.43 -26.76 -11.47
CA GLU A 3 2.61 -27.98 -11.68
C GLU A 3 1.10 -27.72 -11.69
N TYR A 4 0.67 -26.47 -11.45
CA TYR A 4 -0.76 -26.13 -11.40
C TYR A 4 -1.27 -25.63 -12.75
N PRO A 5 -2.55 -25.88 -13.08
CA PRO A 5 -3.19 -25.34 -14.28
C PRO A 5 -3.04 -23.80 -14.40
N PRO A 6 -2.95 -23.24 -15.62
CA PRO A 6 -2.74 -21.80 -15.83
C PRO A 6 -3.78 -20.88 -15.17
N ASP A 7 -5.01 -21.35 -15.00
CA ASP A 7 -6.11 -20.65 -14.33
C ASP A 7 -6.01 -20.66 -12.80
N GLN A 8 -5.05 -21.40 -12.24
CA GLN A 8 -4.84 -21.58 -10.80
C GLN A 8 -3.47 -21.07 -10.34
N VAL A 9 -2.74 -20.37 -11.20
CA VAL A 9 -1.42 -19.80 -10.89
C VAL A 9 -1.33 -18.33 -11.24
N PHE A 10 -0.63 -17.59 -10.39
CA PHE A 10 -0.16 -16.27 -10.75
C PHE A 10 1.06 -16.40 -11.66
N SER A 11 0.87 -16.08 -12.93
CA SER A 11 1.97 -15.99 -13.90
C SER A 11 2.45 -14.55 -14.01
N ILE A 12 3.77 -14.37 -14.08
CA ILE A 12 4.35 -13.04 -14.33
C ILE A 12 3.87 -12.56 -15.70
N ALA A 13 3.28 -11.36 -15.74
CA ALA A 13 2.80 -10.80 -16.98
C ALA A 13 3.98 -10.39 -17.89
N ALA A 14 3.89 -10.70 -19.18
CA ALA A 14 4.88 -10.27 -20.18
C ALA A 14 4.82 -8.76 -20.50
N ARG A 15 3.80 -8.05 -19.98
CA ARG A 15 3.64 -6.61 -20.16
C ARG A 15 4.41 -5.83 -19.11
N LYS A 16 4.79 -4.60 -19.46
CA LYS A 16 5.42 -3.68 -18.51
C LYS A 16 4.46 -3.33 -17.36
N PRO A 17 4.97 -3.09 -16.15
CA PRO A 17 4.18 -2.52 -15.06
C PRO A 17 3.54 -1.19 -15.46
N ALA A 18 2.41 -0.87 -14.85
CA ALA A 18 1.76 0.43 -15.07
C ALA A 18 2.61 1.57 -14.48
N ASP A 19 2.54 2.74 -15.12
CA ASP A 19 3.00 3.99 -14.53
C ASP A 19 2.00 4.43 -13.45
N VAL A 20 2.25 3.97 -12.22
CA VAL A 20 1.36 4.20 -11.07
C VAL A 20 1.24 5.69 -10.75
N VAL A 21 2.32 6.45 -10.81
CA VAL A 21 2.30 7.90 -10.54
C VAL A 21 1.44 8.63 -11.56
N GLY A 22 1.59 8.32 -12.85
CA GLY A 22 0.76 8.89 -13.89
C GLY A 22 -0.71 8.48 -13.76
N VAL A 23 -0.99 7.23 -13.39
CA VAL A 23 -2.36 6.76 -13.13
C VAL A 23 -2.99 7.53 -11.98
N LEU A 24 -2.28 7.72 -10.86
CA LEU A 24 -2.76 8.48 -9.70
C LEU A 24 -3.05 9.95 -10.05
N ARG A 25 -2.15 10.60 -10.81
CA ARG A 25 -2.39 11.98 -11.25
C ARG A 25 -3.59 12.11 -12.18
N ARG A 26 -3.77 11.15 -13.10
CA ARG A 26 -4.88 11.18 -14.08
C ARG A 26 -6.22 10.78 -13.48
N SER A 27 -6.23 9.97 -12.42
CA SER A 27 -7.47 9.51 -11.80
C SER A 27 -8.18 10.61 -11.00
N GLY A 28 -7.46 11.64 -10.56
CA GLY A 28 -7.97 12.66 -9.64
C GLY A 28 -8.19 12.13 -8.22
N ALA A 29 -7.63 10.96 -7.88
CA ALA A 29 -7.73 10.41 -6.54
C ALA A 29 -6.93 11.24 -5.54
N GLU A 30 -7.53 11.53 -4.39
CA GLU A 30 -6.87 12.25 -3.30
C GLU A 30 -6.22 11.31 -2.27
N MET A 31 -6.67 10.04 -2.23
CA MET A 31 -6.19 9.01 -1.30
C MET A 31 -5.98 7.67 -2.02
N LEU A 32 -4.94 6.93 -1.64
CA LEU A 32 -4.72 5.53 -1.98
C LEU A 32 -4.87 4.65 -0.73
N ILE A 33 -5.56 3.51 -0.88
CA ILE A 33 -5.73 2.52 0.19
C ILE A 33 -4.94 1.26 -0.16
N ASN A 34 -4.02 0.84 0.72
CA ASN A 34 -3.15 -0.31 0.53
C ASN A 34 -3.73 -1.57 1.21
N TYR A 35 -4.21 -2.51 0.40
CA TYR A 35 -4.66 -3.85 0.81
C TYR A 35 -3.81 -4.96 0.17
N LEU A 36 -2.51 -4.73 -0.02
CA LEU A 36 -1.61 -5.77 -0.50
C LEU A 36 -1.54 -6.97 0.47
N PRO A 37 -1.06 -8.13 0.02
CA PRO A 37 -0.82 -9.25 0.93
C PRO A 37 0.20 -8.89 2.04
N VAL A 38 -0.01 -9.42 3.25
CA VAL A 38 0.93 -9.27 4.37
C VAL A 38 2.34 -9.74 3.96
N GLY A 39 3.37 -9.01 4.40
CA GLY A 39 4.77 -9.26 4.04
C GLY A 39 5.24 -8.52 2.77
N SER A 40 4.35 -7.79 2.08
CA SER A 40 4.66 -7.03 0.86
C SER A 40 5.41 -5.71 1.14
N GLN A 41 6.56 -5.75 1.81
CA GLN A 41 7.35 -4.55 2.18
C GLN A 41 7.70 -3.69 0.96
N ALA A 42 8.44 -4.26 0.01
CA ALA A 42 8.96 -3.53 -1.15
C ALA A 42 7.83 -2.94 -2.01
N ALA A 43 6.72 -3.67 -2.17
CA ALA A 43 5.56 -3.19 -2.90
C ALA A 43 4.83 -2.06 -2.16
N THR A 44 4.68 -2.17 -0.84
CA THR A 44 4.05 -1.12 -0.02
C THR A 44 4.85 0.17 -0.05
N GLU A 45 6.17 0.09 0.12
CA GLU A 45 7.03 1.27 -0.01
C GLU A 45 7.03 1.85 -1.43
N PHE A 46 6.93 1.01 -2.46
CA PHE A 46 6.78 1.47 -3.85
C PHE A 46 5.50 2.31 -4.01
N TYR A 47 4.36 1.85 -3.50
CA TYR A 47 3.11 2.63 -3.56
C TYR A 47 3.15 3.87 -2.67
N ALA A 48 3.79 3.82 -1.50
CA ALA A 48 3.98 4.98 -0.64
C ALA A 48 4.83 6.07 -1.35
N ARG A 49 5.94 5.67 -2.00
CA ARG A 49 6.74 6.57 -2.87
C ARG A 49 5.89 7.14 -4.00
N ALA A 50 5.11 6.31 -4.68
CA ALA A 50 4.24 6.76 -5.76
C ALA A 50 3.20 7.80 -5.28
N CYS A 51 2.67 7.65 -4.06
CA CYS A 51 1.76 8.62 -3.46
C CYS A 51 2.45 9.97 -3.17
N LEU A 52 3.66 9.94 -2.59
CA LEU A 52 4.46 11.15 -2.36
C LEU A 52 4.80 11.90 -3.65
N GLU A 53 5.08 11.18 -4.73
CA GLU A 53 5.35 11.75 -6.06
C GLU A 53 4.09 12.28 -6.75
N ALA A 54 2.96 11.59 -6.60
CA ALA A 54 1.70 11.97 -7.21
C ALA A 54 0.97 13.09 -6.45
N GLY A 55 1.30 13.32 -5.18
CA GLY A 55 0.58 14.27 -4.33
C GLY A 55 -0.71 13.69 -3.75
N VAL A 56 -0.71 12.39 -3.45
CA VAL A 56 -1.89 11.63 -2.99
C VAL A 56 -1.64 11.15 -1.55
N GLY A 57 -2.64 11.21 -0.69
CA GLY A 57 -2.57 10.66 0.66
C GLY A 57 -2.55 9.13 0.68
N PHE A 58 -2.09 8.53 1.78
CA PHE A 58 -1.86 7.09 1.85
C PHE A 58 -2.49 6.46 3.10
N ILE A 59 -3.30 5.42 2.90
CA ILE A 59 -3.88 4.60 3.98
C ILE A 59 -3.29 3.21 3.91
N ASN A 60 -2.54 2.81 4.92
CA ASN A 60 -1.88 1.51 4.99
C ASN A 60 -2.66 0.53 5.86
N CYS A 61 -3.27 -0.49 5.25
CA CYS A 61 -4.09 -1.46 5.98
C CYS A 61 -3.34 -2.75 6.37
N ILE A 62 -2.04 -2.84 6.11
CA ILE A 62 -1.23 -4.04 6.37
C ILE A 62 -0.14 -3.74 7.41
N PRO A 63 0.44 -4.74 8.08
CA PRO A 63 1.45 -4.55 9.14
C PRO A 63 2.86 -4.34 8.56
N VAL A 64 2.98 -3.41 7.62
CA VAL A 64 4.26 -2.87 7.11
C VAL A 64 4.42 -1.48 7.69
N PHE A 65 5.57 -1.16 8.28
CA PHE A 65 5.77 0.15 8.91
C PHE A 65 5.97 1.24 7.86
N ILE A 66 4.95 2.10 7.71
CA ILE A 66 5.01 3.32 6.90
C ILE A 66 4.55 4.49 7.75
N ALA A 67 3.32 4.46 8.26
CA ALA A 67 2.82 5.55 9.11
C ALA A 67 3.51 5.57 10.47
N SER A 68 3.92 4.41 10.97
CA SER A 68 4.62 4.25 12.25
C SER A 68 6.14 4.46 12.15
N ASP A 69 6.67 4.56 10.92
CA ASP A 69 8.08 4.85 10.68
C ASP A 69 8.29 6.36 10.57
N ALA A 70 9.22 6.89 11.36
CA ALA A 70 9.44 8.34 11.46
C ALA A 70 9.89 8.97 10.13
N GLN A 71 10.71 8.27 9.34
CA GLN A 71 11.25 8.82 8.09
C GLN A 71 10.13 8.98 7.05
N TRP A 72 9.24 8.00 6.97
CA TRP A 72 8.07 8.07 6.11
C TRP A 72 7.09 9.14 6.58
N ALA A 73 6.75 9.14 7.87
CA ALA A 73 5.84 10.15 8.45
C ALA A 73 6.34 11.59 8.20
N GLU A 74 7.63 11.85 8.39
CA GLU A 74 8.26 13.14 8.11
C GLU A 74 8.19 13.54 6.63
N GLU A 75 8.39 12.59 5.71
CA GLU A 75 8.32 12.86 4.26
C GLU A 75 6.88 13.20 3.83
N PHE A 76 5.87 12.48 4.33
CA PHE A 76 4.45 12.80 4.10
C PHE A 76 4.09 14.17 4.69
N GLN A 77 4.54 14.47 5.92
CA GLN A 77 4.33 15.76 6.57
C GLN A 77 4.96 16.92 5.79
N ARG A 78 6.22 16.76 5.33
CA ARG A 78 6.92 17.78 4.53
C ARG A 78 6.18 18.11 3.23
N ARG A 79 5.53 17.13 2.61
CA ARG A 79 4.72 17.32 1.40
C ARG A 79 3.28 17.76 1.69
N ARG A 80 2.91 17.90 2.97
CA ARG A 80 1.55 18.23 3.43
C ARG A 80 0.51 17.21 2.95
N LEU A 81 0.88 15.94 2.91
CA LEU A 81 0.02 14.83 2.52
C LEU A 81 -0.42 14.04 3.75
N PRO A 82 -1.70 13.63 3.86
CA PRO A 82 -2.15 12.81 4.96
C PRO A 82 -1.65 11.36 4.81
N ILE A 83 -1.33 10.75 5.95
CA ILE A 83 -1.00 9.33 6.07
C ILE A 83 -1.75 8.70 7.26
N VAL A 84 -2.31 7.51 7.06
CA VAL A 84 -2.99 6.73 8.11
C VAL A 84 -2.50 5.28 8.05
N GLY A 85 -2.17 4.70 9.20
CA GLY A 85 -1.65 3.34 9.31
C GLY A 85 -0.93 3.15 10.64
N ASP A 86 -0.25 2.03 10.86
CA ASP A 86 -0.26 0.83 10.02
C ASP A 86 -1.23 -0.21 10.61
N ASP A 87 -1.51 -1.28 9.85
CA ASP A 87 -2.33 -2.42 10.26
C ASP A 87 -3.77 -2.06 10.69
N ILE A 88 -4.73 -2.25 9.78
CA ILE A 88 -6.12 -1.86 10.05
C ILE A 88 -6.72 -2.70 11.17
N LYS A 89 -7.40 -2.04 12.11
CA LYS A 89 -8.17 -2.74 13.14
C LYS A 89 -9.50 -3.23 12.59
N SER A 90 -9.83 -4.47 12.94
CA SER A 90 -11.20 -4.99 12.79
C SER A 90 -12.09 -4.45 13.90
N GLN A 91 -13.40 -4.32 13.63
CA GLN A 91 -14.39 -3.93 14.63
C GLN A 91 -14.46 -4.96 15.78
N LEU A 92 -14.44 -6.25 15.43
CA LEU A 92 -14.39 -7.37 16.35
C LEU A 92 -13.37 -8.38 15.84
N GLY A 93 -12.44 -8.78 16.69
CA GLY A 93 -11.40 -9.73 16.34
C GLY A 93 -10.75 -10.31 17.60
N ALA A 94 -9.91 -11.33 17.43
CA ALA A 94 -9.26 -12.00 18.56
C ALA A 94 -8.50 -11.02 19.47
N ASN A 95 -7.79 -10.05 18.87
CA ASN A 95 -7.00 -9.07 19.62
C ASN A 95 -7.83 -8.22 20.61
N ILE A 96 -9.07 -7.86 20.29
CA ILE A 96 -9.92 -7.08 21.21
C ILE A 96 -10.65 -7.99 22.22
N LEU A 97 -10.94 -9.24 21.85
CA LEU A 97 -11.61 -10.21 22.72
C LEU A 97 -10.70 -10.76 23.82
N HIS A 98 -9.40 -10.87 23.56
CA HIS A 98 -8.42 -11.48 24.48
C HIS A 98 -7.62 -10.45 25.32
N ARG A 99 -7.90 -9.16 25.19
CA ARG A 99 -7.04 -8.12 25.77
C ARG A 99 -7.15 -7.99 27.28
#